data_AF-A0A1H9W9S1-F1
#
_entry.id   AF-A0A1H9W9S1-F1
#
_cell.length_a   1.000
_cell.length_b   1.000
_cell.length_c   1.000
_cell.angle_alpha   90.00
_cell.angle_beta   90.00
_cell.angle_gamma   90.00
#
_symmetry.space_group_name_H-M   'P 1'
#
loop_
_entity.id
_entity.type
_entity.pdbx_description
1 polymer ?
#
loop_
_entity_poly.entity_id
_entity_poly.type
_entity_poly.pdbx_seq_one_letter_code
_entity_poly.pdbx_strand_id
1 'polypeptide(L)'
;MTEVDDCAREVSDGLAGSRLLPCRTVEEVRTQTRELVRGLVIAADMGGLLLPLSPELDRVWLALLTEPPLCQRVQRLLPSGVDFVHVRNAPPADLSEHLLDWVERYRCRFGPIPPGVAHYWPACRYLERLGVGLS
;
A
#
# COMPACT_ATOMS: atom_id res chain seq x y z
N MET A 1 3.32 12.62 10.18
CA MET A 1 2.40 11.47 10.13
C MET A 1 1.00 11.86 9.64
N THR A 2 0.54 13.08 9.91
CA THR A 2 -0.82 13.58 9.59
C THR A 2 -1.13 13.67 8.09
N GLU A 3 -0.21 14.16 7.24
CA GLU A 3 -0.54 14.41 5.82
C GLU A 3 -0.89 13.16 5.00
N VAL A 4 -0.15 12.06 5.23
CA VAL A 4 -0.41 10.77 4.56
C VAL A 4 -1.76 10.19 5.00
N ASP A 5 -2.05 10.22 6.30
CA ASP A 5 -3.29 9.68 6.84
C ASP A 5 -4.50 10.57 6.50
N ASP A 6 -4.32 11.89 6.41
CA ASP A 6 -5.35 12.82 5.95
C ASP A 6 -5.68 12.62 4.45
N CYS A 7 -4.66 12.47 3.61
CA CYS A 7 -4.87 12.13 2.21
C CYS A 7 -5.58 10.78 2.07
N ALA A 8 -5.16 9.77 2.82
CA ALA A 8 -5.81 8.46 2.81
C ALA A 8 -7.29 8.55 3.20
N ARG A 9 -7.63 9.38 4.19
CA ARG A 9 -9.02 9.63 4.59
C ARG A 9 -9.83 10.26 3.47
N GLU A 10 -9.35 11.36 2.88
CA GLU A 10 -10.02 12.02 1.76
C GLU A 10 -10.23 11.08 0.56
N VAL A 11 -9.19 10.32 0.21
CA VAL A 11 -9.25 9.34 -0.89
C VAL A 11 -10.25 8.24 -0.56
N SER A 12 -10.25 7.72 0.67
CA SER A 12 -11.18 6.66 1.07
C SER A 12 -12.64 7.12 1.06
N ASP A 13 -12.91 8.37 1.44
CA ASP A 13 -14.25 8.96 1.39
C ASP A 13 -14.69 9.15 -0.08
N GLY A 14 -13.77 9.50 -0.98
CA GLY A 14 -14.03 9.57 -2.42
C GLY A 14 -14.23 8.21 -3.08
N LEU A 15 -13.57 7.16 -2.57
CA LEU A 15 -13.75 5.78 -3.03
C LEU A 15 -14.98 5.09 -2.43
N ALA A 16 -15.59 5.67 -1.39
CA ALA A 16 -16.79 5.15 -0.77
C ALA A 16 -17.96 5.19 -1.77
N GLY A 17 -18.31 4.02 -2.32
CA GLY A 17 -19.31 3.89 -3.38
C GLY A 17 -18.74 3.52 -4.75
N SER A 18 -17.42 3.36 -4.88
CA SER A 18 -16.81 2.81 -6.09
C SER A 18 -17.35 1.41 -6.38
N ARG A 19 -17.76 1.17 -7.64
CA ARG A 19 -18.23 -0.15 -8.10
C ARG A 19 -17.15 -1.24 -8.04
N LEU A 20 -15.88 -0.84 -7.96
CA LEU A 20 -14.73 -1.74 -7.85
C LEU A 20 -14.48 -2.22 -6.40
N LEU A 21 -15.18 -1.64 -5.43
CA LEU A 21 -15.11 -2.02 -4.02
C LEU A 21 -16.49 -2.50 -3.51
N PRO A 22 -17.12 -3.52 -4.15
CA PRO A 22 -18.43 -3.99 -3.73
C PRO A 22 -18.34 -4.66 -2.36
N CYS A 23 -19.39 -4.48 -1.55
CA CYS A 23 -19.58 -5.17 -0.27
C CYS A 23 -18.50 -4.90 0.80
N ARG A 24 -17.77 -3.78 0.71
CA ARG A 24 -16.86 -3.34 1.79
C ARG A 24 -17.52 -2.29 2.68
N THR A 25 -17.27 -2.39 3.97
CA THR A 25 -17.61 -1.34 4.93
C THR A 25 -16.73 -0.11 4.71
N VAL A 26 -17.22 1.05 5.15
CA VAL A 26 -16.44 2.31 5.10
C VAL A 26 -15.12 2.19 5.85
N GLU A 27 -15.11 1.45 6.97
CA GLU A 27 -13.91 1.22 7.78
C GLU A 27 -12.87 0.35 7.07
N GLU A 28 -13.31 -0.68 6.33
CA GLU A 28 -12.43 -1.50 5.50
C GLU A 28 -11.80 -0.70 4.37
N VAL A 29 -12.59 0.10 3.66
CA VAL A 29 -12.08 0.98 2.59
C VAL A 29 -11.07 1.97 3.16
N ARG A 30 -11.39 2.63 4.29
CA ARG A 30 -10.46 3.53 4.99
C ARG A 30 -9.15 2.85 5.35
N THR A 31 -9.22 1.66 5.93
CA THR A 31 -8.02 0.91 6.33
C THR A 31 -7.20 0.53 5.11
N GLN A 32 -7.81 -0.03 4.07
CA GLN A 32 -7.11 -0.46 2.86
C GLN A 32 -6.51 0.70 2.08
N THR A 33 -7.25 1.81 1.94
CA THR A 33 -6.73 3.03 1.30
C THR A 33 -5.55 3.59 2.09
N ARG A 34 -5.62 3.64 3.41
CA ARG A 34 -4.50 4.07 4.24
C ARG A 34 -3.26 3.21 4.03
N GLU A 35 -3.42 1.89 4.07
CA GLU A 35 -2.30 0.98 3.82
C GLU A 35 -1.75 1.15 2.41
N LEU A 36 -2.60 1.24 1.39
CA LEU A 36 -2.16 1.47 0.02
C LEU A 36 -1.35 2.77 -0.12
N VAL A 37 -1.84 3.90 0.40
CA VAL A 37 -1.14 5.18 0.31
C VAL A 37 0.20 5.12 1.04
N ARG A 38 0.26 4.50 2.23
CA ARG A 38 1.52 4.28 2.95
C ARG A 38 2.50 3.44 2.12
N GLY A 39 2.03 2.36 1.51
CA GLY A 39 2.87 1.52 0.65
C GLY A 39 3.37 2.24 -0.60
N LEU A 40 2.56 3.12 -1.20
CA LEU A 40 2.98 3.96 -2.34
C LEU A 40 4.07 4.96 -1.95
N VAL A 41 3.99 5.54 -0.75
CA VAL A 41 5.03 6.43 -0.22
C VAL A 41 6.35 5.66 -0.06
N ILE A 42 6.32 4.47 0.56
CA ILE A 42 7.53 3.65 0.71
C ILE A 42 8.05 3.21 -0.67
N ALA A 43 7.18 2.78 -1.58
CA ALA A 43 7.56 2.40 -2.93
C ALA A 43 8.22 3.56 -3.69
N ALA A 44 7.72 4.79 -3.53
CA ALA A 44 8.34 5.97 -4.12
C ALA A 44 9.74 6.25 -3.54
N ASP A 45 9.93 6.08 -2.22
CA ASP A 45 11.24 6.16 -1.57
C ASP A 45 12.22 5.05 -2.05
N MET A 46 11.69 3.99 -2.67
CA MET A 46 12.44 2.86 -3.24
C MET A 46 12.50 2.90 -4.78
N GLY A 47 12.33 4.06 -5.39
CA GLY A 47 12.45 4.22 -6.85
C GLY A 47 11.25 3.72 -7.64
N GLY A 48 10.07 3.65 -7.02
CA GLY A 48 8.81 3.28 -7.67
C GLY A 48 8.51 1.79 -7.67
N LEU A 49 9.31 0.94 -7.02
CA LEU A 49 9.02 -0.48 -6.90
C LEU A 49 7.87 -0.72 -5.93
N LEU A 50 6.68 -1.00 -6.46
CA LEU A 50 5.51 -1.35 -5.66
C LEU A 50 5.43 -2.86 -5.50
N LEU A 51 5.61 -3.30 -4.25
CA LEU A 51 5.54 -4.70 -3.88
C LEU A 51 4.16 -5.30 -4.18
N PRO A 52 4.08 -6.64 -4.30
CA PRO A 52 2.82 -7.30 -4.54
C PRO A 52 1.79 -6.98 -3.47
N LEU A 53 0.62 -6.54 -3.93
CA LEU A 53 -0.53 -6.23 -3.12
C LEU A 53 -1.38 -7.48 -2.88
N SER A 54 -2.08 -7.55 -1.75
CA SER A 54 -3.17 -8.52 -1.63
C SER A 54 -4.30 -8.20 -2.62
N PRO A 55 -5.19 -9.15 -2.94
CA PRO A 55 -6.34 -8.89 -3.81
C PRO A 55 -7.20 -7.73 -3.33
N GLU A 56 -7.26 -7.51 -2.01
CA GLU A 56 -7.98 -6.39 -1.41
C GLU A 56 -7.36 -5.04 -1.74
N LEU A 57 -6.03 -4.89 -1.57
CA LEU A 57 -5.34 -3.65 -1.92
C LEU A 57 -5.25 -3.44 -3.43
N ASP A 58 -5.10 -4.50 -4.24
CA ASP A 58 -5.11 -4.38 -5.70
C ASP A 58 -6.44 -3.77 -6.20
N ARG A 59 -7.57 -4.13 -5.58
CA ARG A 59 -8.86 -3.50 -5.93
C ARG A 59 -8.92 -2.02 -5.57
N VAL A 60 -8.37 -1.62 -4.41
CA VAL A 60 -8.31 -0.20 -4.03
C VAL A 60 -7.38 0.56 -4.96
N TRP A 61 -6.25 -0.04 -5.34
CA TRP A 61 -5.33 0.50 -6.34
C TRP A 61 -6.03 0.71 -7.69
N LEU A 62 -6.74 -0.30 -8.19
CA LEU A 62 -7.51 -0.20 -9.43
C LEU A 62 -8.60 0.88 -9.34
N ALA A 63 -9.32 0.95 -8.22
CA ALA A 63 -10.35 1.97 -8.00
C ALA A 63 -9.75 3.39 -7.99
N LEU A 64 -8.59 3.56 -7.36
CA LEU A 64 -7.85 4.82 -7.37
C LEU A 64 -7.44 5.24 -8.78
N LEU A 65 -6.94 4.30 -9.60
CA LEU A 65 -6.54 4.57 -10.99
C LEU A 65 -7.72 4.99 -11.88
N THR A 66 -8.94 4.54 -11.57
CA THR A 66 -10.15 4.93 -12.31
C THR A 66 -10.71 6.29 -11.89
N GLU A 67 -10.17 6.91 -10.85
CA GLU A 67 -10.62 8.19 -10.29
C GLU A 67 -9.50 9.24 -10.39
N PRO A 68 -9.33 9.92 -11.55
CA PRO A 68 -8.21 10.84 -11.77
C PRO A 68 -8.01 11.92 -10.69
N PRO A 69 -9.07 12.55 -10.13
CA PRO A 69 -8.92 13.54 -9.07
C PRO A 69 -8.29 12.96 -7.79
N LEU A 70 -8.66 11.72 -7.43
CA LEU A 70 -8.13 11.04 -6.24
C LEU A 70 -6.70 10.57 -6.49
N CYS A 71 -6.41 10.06 -7.68
CA CYS A 71 -5.06 9.69 -8.08
C CYS A 71 -4.11 10.90 -8.01
N GLN A 72 -4.51 12.05 -8.55
CA GLN A 72 -3.73 13.29 -8.45
C GLN A 72 -3.51 13.73 -6.99
N ARG A 73 -4.48 13.49 -6.11
CA ARG A 73 -4.33 13.80 -4.68
C ARG A 73 -3.22 12.97 -4.05
N VAL A 74 -3.18 11.66 -4.33
CA VAL A 74 -2.11 10.77 -3.88
C VAL A 74 -0.77 11.17 -4.50
N GLN A 75 -0.74 11.50 -5.80
CA GLN A 75 0.49 11.91 -6.50
C GLN A 75 1.14 13.15 -5.88
N ARG A 76 0.38 14.09 -5.30
CA ARG A 76 0.95 15.26 -4.61
C ARG A 76 1.74 14.90 -3.35
N LEU A 77 1.51 13.73 -2.77
CA LEU A 77 2.31 13.22 -1.64
C LEU A 77 3.65 12.60 -2.08
N LEU A 78 3.78 12.31 -3.37
CA LEU A 78 4.88 11.53 -3.91
C LEU A 78 5.87 12.46 -4.61
N PRO A 79 7.18 12.14 -4.61
CA PRO A 79 8.15 12.85 -5.41
C PRO A 79 7.71 12.91 -6.89
N SER A 80 7.90 14.06 -7.52
CA SER A 80 7.56 14.23 -8.94
C SER A 80 8.40 13.29 -9.82
N GLY A 81 7.77 12.67 -10.81
CA GLY A 81 8.47 11.81 -11.79
C GLY A 81 8.68 10.37 -11.34
N VAL A 82 8.01 9.92 -10.28
CA VAL A 82 8.01 8.51 -9.87
C VAL A 82 6.99 7.73 -10.70
N ASP A 83 7.47 6.80 -11.51
CA ASP A 83 6.66 5.78 -12.18
C ASP A 83 6.61 4.52 -11.32
N PHE A 84 5.40 4.01 -11.06
CA PHE A 84 5.23 2.81 -10.26
C PHE A 84 5.31 1.54 -11.10
N VAL A 85 6.22 0.65 -10.74
CA VAL A 85 6.26 -0.72 -11.23
C VAL A 85 5.51 -1.60 -10.25
N HIS A 86 4.24 -1.89 -10.55
CA HIS A 86 3.43 -2.79 -9.74
C HIS A 86 3.68 -4.25 -10.10
N VAL A 87 4.35 -4.98 -9.22
CA VAL A 87 4.61 -6.41 -9.37
C VAL A 87 3.39 -7.20 -8.86
N ARG A 88 2.55 -7.74 -9.75
CA ARG A 88 1.32 -8.47 -9.35
C ARG A 88 1.55 -9.89 -8.84
N ASN A 89 2.66 -10.51 -9.21
CA ASN A 89 2.99 -11.89 -8.84
C ASN A 89 3.94 -11.93 -7.64
N ALA A 90 4.12 -13.11 -7.04
CA ALA A 90 5.13 -13.28 -6.00
C ALA A 90 6.47 -12.71 -6.47
N PRO A 91 7.17 -11.94 -5.61
CA PRO A 91 8.46 -11.40 -5.99
C PRO A 91 9.40 -12.59 -6.22
N PRO A 92 10.28 -12.56 -7.23
CA PRO A 92 11.29 -13.60 -7.39
C PRO A 92 12.12 -13.72 -6.09
N ALA A 93 12.59 -14.93 -5.79
CA ALA A 93 13.18 -15.28 -4.49
C ALA A 93 14.41 -14.42 -4.12
N ASP A 94 15.03 -13.81 -5.13
CA ASP A 94 16.17 -12.89 -5.04
C ASP A 94 15.80 -11.46 -4.57
N LEU A 95 14.52 -11.14 -4.37
CA LEU A 95 14.09 -9.85 -3.83
C LEU A 95 13.89 -9.82 -2.32
N SER A 96 14.27 -10.86 -1.58
CA SER A 96 14.12 -10.93 -0.12
C SER A 96 14.72 -9.70 0.61
N GLU A 97 15.87 -9.21 0.15
CA GLU A 97 16.50 -7.99 0.68
C GLU A 97 15.65 -6.74 0.44
N HIS A 98 15.01 -6.63 -0.72
CA HIS A 98 14.11 -5.51 -1.04
C HIS A 98 12.82 -5.57 -0.21
N LEU A 99 12.32 -6.78 0.09
CA LEU A 99 11.17 -6.95 0.98
C LEU A 99 11.50 -6.54 2.41
N LEU A 100 12.69 -6.90 2.91
CA LEU A 100 13.18 -6.48 4.21
C LEU A 100 13.34 -4.95 4.28
N ASP A 101 14.01 -4.34 3.30
CA ASP A 101 14.18 -2.88 3.24
C ASP A 101 12.82 -2.16 3.21
N TRP A 102 11.85 -2.67 2.45
CA TRP A 102 10.50 -2.11 2.43
C TRP A 102 9.82 -2.17 3.81
N VAL A 103 9.88 -3.33 4.49
CA VAL A 103 9.28 -3.52 5.81
C VAL A 103 9.95 -2.61 6.84
N GLU A 104 11.28 -2.50 6.81
CA GLU A 104 12.04 -1.63 7.70
C GLU A 104 11.69 -0.17 7.48
N ARG A 105 11.62 0.29 6.23
CA ARG A 105 11.20 1.67 5.90
C ARG A 105 9.77 1.95 6.31
N TYR A 106 8.85 1.02 6.09
CA TYR A 106 7.48 1.14 6.57
C TYR A 106 7.47 1.33 8.10
N ARG A 107 8.18 0.46 8.84
CA ARG A 107 8.25 0.51 10.31
C ARG A 107 8.84 1.82 10.81
N CYS A 108 9.93 2.27 10.21
CA CYS A 108 10.58 3.53 10.55
C CYS A 108 9.68 4.74 10.32
N ARG A 109 8.85 4.73 9.26
CA ARG A 109 8.02 5.87 8.88
C ARG A 109 6.64 5.90 9.54
N PHE A 110 6.02 4.73 9.72
CA PHE A 110 4.61 4.60 10.13
C PHE A 110 4.40 3.80 11.41
N GLY A 111 5.49 3.30 12.02
CA GLY A 111 5.43 2.41 13.17
C GLY A 111 5.19 0.95 12.79
N PRO A 112 5.06 0.05 13.79
CA PRO A 112 4.90 -1.38 13.55
C PRO A 112 3.66 -1.66 12.69
N ILE A 113 3.76 -2.62 11.79
CA ILE A 113 2.64 -3.09 10.96
C ILE A 113 1.64 -3.81 11.88
N PRO A 114 0.41 -3.32 12.06
CA PRO A 114 -0.56 -4.00 12.91
C PRO A 114 -0.89 -5.41 12.40
N PRO A 115 -1.11 -6.40 13.29
CA PRO A 115 -1.48 -7.76 12.88
C PRO A 115 -2.72 -7.80 11.99
N GLY A 116 -3.67 -6.90 12.25
CA GLY A 116 -4.91 -6.76 11.47
C GLY A 116 -4.72 -6.27 10.03
N VAL A 117 -3.53 -5.78 9.64
CA VAL A 117 -3.26 -5.29 8.27
C VAL A 117 -2.08 -6.01 7.59
N ALA A 118 -1.30 -6.81 8.32
CA ALA A 118 -0.17 -7.56 7.75
C ALA A 118 -0.57 -8.45 6.56
N HIS A 119 -1.82 -8.96 6.55
CA HIS A 119 -2.35 -9.79 5.47
C HIS A 119 -2.48 -9.04 4.12
N TYR A 120 -2.56 -7.71 4.14
CA TYR A 120 -2.57 -6.88 2.94
C TYR A 120 -1.21 -6.82 2.23
N TRP A 121 -0.15 -7.20 2.92
CA TRP A 121 1.23 -7.18 2.45
C TRP A 121 1.74 -8.63 2.28
N PRO A 122 1.53 -9.27 1.10
CA PRO A 122 2.13 -10.56 0.75
C PRO A 122 3.61 -10.69 1.13
N ALA A 123 4.38 -9.60 1.04
CA ALA A 123 5.76 -9.50 1.49
C ALA A 123 5.94 -9.92 2.95
N CYS A 124 5.08 -9.43 3.85
CA CYS A 124 5.12 -9.77 5.27
C CYS A 124 4.91 -11.27 5.47
N ARG A 125 3.87 -11.84 4.86
CA ARG A 125 3.62 -13.30 4.94
C ARG A 125 4.76 -14.13 4.36
N TYR A 126 5.43 -13.66 3.32
CA TYR A 126 6.59 -14.34 2.75
C TYR A 126 7.77 -14.33 3.72
N LEU A 127 8.09 -13.17 4.30
CA LEU A 127 9.16 -13.02 5.30
C LEU A 127 8.90 -13.86 6.57
N GLU A 128 7.65 -13.89 7.05
CA GLU A 128 7.25 -14.77 8.17
C GLU A 128 7.49 -16.25 7.85
N ARG A 129 7.16 -16.69 6.63
CA ARG A 129 7.41 -18.08 6.19
C ARG A 129 8.90 -18.41 6.07
N LEU A 130 9.75 -17.42 5.85
CA LEU A 130 11.21 -17.55 5.88
C LEU A 130 11.78 -17.54 7.30
N GLY A 131 10.94 -17.37 8.33
CA GLY A 131 11.38 -17.30 9.73
C GLY A 131 11.91 -15.92 10.15
N VAL A 132 11.70 -14.89 9.32
CA VAL A 132 12.02 -13.51 9.69
C VAL A 132 10.91 -13.00 10.61
N GLY A 133 11.24 -12.74 11.87
CA GLY A 133 10.33 -12.14 12.83
C GLY A 133 9.99 -10.71 12.43
N LEU A 134 8.70 -10.44 12.15
CA LEU A 134 8.19 -9.09 11.90
C LEU A 134 7.83 -8.33 13.19
N SER A 135 8.15 -8.92 14.35
CA SER A 135 7.85 -8.42 15.70
C SER A 135 8.57 -7.11 16.05
#